data_AF-A0A957UZW7-F1
#
_entry.id   AF-A0A957UZW7-F1
#
_cell.length_a   1.000
_cell.length_b   1.000
_cell.length_c   1.000
_cell.angle_alpha   90.00
_cell.angle_beta   90.00
_cell.angle_gamma   90.00
#
_symmetry.space_group_name_H-M   'P 1'
#
loop_
_entity.id
_entity.type
_entity.pdbx_description
1 polymer ?
#
loop_
_entity_poly.entity_id
_entity_poly.type
_entity_poly.pdbx_seq_one_letter_code
_entity_poly.pdbx_strand_id
1 'polypeptide(L)'
;LEVMARDASTVRGDRPFVFCNLHAGDGLDDVVAWLEPQLRPDAPRRPRLWDGRLEFTGPVEYLSHGHLHSTQFERRLAQLLPDRYRQQPASPTPMPGAAALRYAGDGTVAWDAMWADFCDLALAGGPAHRDTLLEPVAPETVRANPDGYAAVVAELARGIELVTGLAVKRDAAPGWIGVLCTGEEMALWMLRAIIVENVSVRRSGTVLYLPAGPDFRLEAEIKNVITVVAKTHHYWSEHAAARTQAILRQGERAALA
;
A
#
# COMPACT_ATOMS: atom_id res chain seq x y z
N LEU A 1 -3.66 18.77 -35.10
CA LEU A 1 -2.38 18.66 -34.36
C LEU A 1 -1.90 20.02 -33.88
N GLU A 2 -1.94 21.07 -34.70
CA GLU A 2 -1.45 22.42 -34.34
C GLU A 2 -2.05 23.02 -33.07
N VAL A 3 -3.36 22.89 -32.86
CA VAL A 3 -4.02 23.37 -31.62
C VAL A 3 -3.50 22.60 -30.39
N MET A 4 -3.40 21.28 -30.48
CA MET A 4 -2.87 20.45 -29.40
C MET A 4 -1.39 20.73 -29.14
N ALA A 5 -0.61 21.04 -30.18
CA ALA A 5 0.80 21.40 -30.06
C ALA A 5 0.96 22.72 -29.32
N ARG A 6 0.17 23.74 -29.68
CA ARG A 6 0.15 25.03 -28.98
C ARG A 6 -0.20 24.86 -27.51
N ASP A 7 -1.27 24.14 -27.22
CA ASP A 7 -1.74 23.94 -25.86
C ASP A 7 -0.73 23.12 -25.03
N ALA A 8 -0.08 22.11 -25.63
CA ALA A 8 1.01 21.37 -25.01
C ALA A 8 2.20 22.27 -24.68
N SER A 9 2.63 23.15 -25.60
CA SER A 9 3.70 24.11 -25.35
C SER A 9 3.36 25.09 -24.24
N THR A 10 2.12 25.61 -24.18
CA THR A 10 1.68 26.52 -23.11
C THR A 10 1.73 25.88 -21.73
N VAL A 11 1.31 24.62 -21.61
CA VAL A 11 1.26 23.92 -20.31
C VAL A 11 2.63 23.39 -19.90
N ARG A 12 3.45 22.94 -20.84
CA ARG A 12 4.73 22.25 -20.56
C ARG A 12 5.92 23.19 -20.49
N GLY A 13 5.82 24.41 -21.05
CA GLY A 13 6.95 25.31 -21.22
C GLY A 13 8.00 24.69 -22.14
N ASP A 14 9.27 24.74 -21.75
CA ASP A 14 10.40 24.24 -22.55
C ASP A 14 10.56 22.70 -22.54
N ARG A 15 9.65 21.98 -21.89
CA ARG A 15 9.76 20.52 -21.76
C ARG A 15 9.37 19.83 -23.07
N PRO A 16 10.22 18.89 -23.56
CA PRO A 16 9.96 18.22 -24.83
C PRO A 16 8.66 17.43 -24.81
N PHE A 17 8.01 17.34 -25.96
CA PHE A 17 6.86 16.49 -26.23
C PHE A 17 6.92 15.99 -27.67
N VAL A 18 6.37 14.81 -27.91
CA VAL A 18 6.28 14.18 -29.23
C VAL A 18 4.84 13.71 -29.40
N PHE A 19 4.22 14.04 -30.54
CA PHE A 19 2.99 13.39 -30.96
C PHE A 19 3.36 12.07 -31.64
N CYS A 20 2.81 10.97 -31.18
CA CYS A 20 3.09 9.67 -31.75
C CYS A 20 1.80 8.90 -32.07
N ASN A 21 1.88 8.07 -33.11
CA ASN A 21 0.92 7.03 -33.41
C ASN A 21 1.67 5.69 -33.39
N LEU A 22 1.73 5.07 -32.21
CA LEU A 22 2.51 3.85 -31.99
C LEU A 22 2.04 2.66 -32.84
N HIS A 23 0.78 2.66 -33.30
CA HIS A 23 0.28 1.61 -34.19
C HIS A 23 0.82 1.77 -35.62
N ALA A 24 0.97 3.01 -36.09
CA ALA A 24 1.53 3.31 -37.42
C ALA A 24 3.07 3.47 -37.39
N GLY A 25 3.67 3.58 -36.20
CA GLY A 25 5.09 3.83 -36.01
C GLY A 25 5.47 5.32 -36.01
N ASP A 26 4.53 6.24 -36.24
CA ASP A 26 4.81 7.67 -36.32
C ASP A 26 5.29 8.21 -34.97
N GLY A 27 6.42 8.93 -34.95
CA GLY A 27 7.03 9.52 -33.75
C GLY A 27 7.65 8.50 -32.78
N LEU A 28 7.66 7.21 -33.13
CA LEU A 28 8.32 6.18 -32.32
C LEU A 28 9.83 6.41 -32.27
N ASP A 29 10.45 6.75 -33.41
CA ASP A 29 11.89 7.01 -33.48
C ASP A 29 12.31 8.20 -32.60
N ASP A 30 11.51 9.26 -32.54
CA ASP A 30 11.75 10.41 -31.67
C ASP A 30 11.68 10.04 -30.18
N VAL A 31 10.72 9.17 -29.81
CA VAL A 31 10.60 8.63 -28.45
C VAL A 31 11.80 7.75 -28.10
N VAL A 32 12.22 6.87 -29.03
CA VAL A 32 13.39 6.00 -28.84
C VAL A 32 14.66 6.83 -28.71
N ALA A 33 14.89 7.80 -29.60
CA ALA A 33 16.04 8.69 -29.56
C ALA A 33 16.12 9.50 -28.26
N TRP A 34 14.97 9.86 -27.69
CA TRP A 34 14.92 10.51 -26.37
C TRP A 34 15.18 9.55 -25.20
N LEU A 35 14.72 8.30 -25.28
CA LEU A 35 14.90 7.29 -24.24
C LEU A 35 16.30 6.67 -24.20
N GLU A 36 16.91 6.41 -25.36
CA GLU A 36 18.18 5.70 -25.48
C GLU A 36 19.29 6.29 -24.59
N PRO A 37 19.54 7.61 -24.56
CA PRO A 37 20.54 8.20 -23.68
C PRO A 37 20.26 7.97 -22.19
N GLN A 38 18.98 7.86 -21.80
CA GLN A 38 18.54 7.66 -20.41
C GLN A 38 18.60 6.20 -19.96
N LEU A 39 18.62 5.26 -20.90
CA LEU A 39 18.69 3.82 -20.64
C LEU A 39 20.12 3.28 -20.64
N ARG A 40 21.11 4.09 -21.04
CA ARG A 40 22.52 3.67 -21.04
C ARG A 40 22.99 3.27 -19.64
N PRO A 41 23.91 2.30 -19.50
CA PRO A 41 24.41 1.88 -18.19
C PRO A 41 25.06 3.00 -17.37
N ASP A 42 25.67 3.97 -18.04
CA ASP A 42 26.32 5.17 -17.52
C ASP A 42 25.38 6.38 -17.39
N ALA A 43 24.14 6.26 -17.86
CA ALA A 43 23.15 7.32 -17.70
C ALA A 43 22.99 7.66 -16.20
N PRO A 44 22.89 8.94 -15.84
CA PRO A 44 22.68 9.35 -14.45
C PRO A 44 21.38 8.72 -13.94
N ARG A 45 21.52 7.71 -13.08
CA ARG A 45 20.37 7.08 -12.43
C ARG A 45 19.97 7.94 -11.26
N ARG A 46 18.66 8.11 -11.07
CA ARG A 46 18.14 8.65 -9.83
C ARG A 46 18.75 7.87 -8.66
N PRO A 47 19.35 8.55 -7.67
CA PRO A 47 19.88 7.88 -6.50
C PRO A 47 18.78 7.01 -5.90
N ARG A 48 19.18 5.87 -5.34
CA ARG A 48 18.25 5.09 -4.53
C ARG A 48 18.34 5.61 -3.11
N LEU A 49 17.18 5.81 -2.49
CA LEU A 49 17.10 5.90 -1.03
C LEU A 49 17.71 4.62 -0.44
N TRP A 50 18.14 4.67 0.82
CA TRP A 50 18.73 3.53 1.51
C TRP A 50 17.84 2.28 1.42
N ASP A 51 16.53 2.49 1.33
CA ASP A 51 15.54 1.45 1.28
C ASP A 51 15.38 0.89 -0.16
N GLY A 52 15.95 1.50 -1.20
CA GLY A 52 15.87 1.03 -2.58
C GLY A 52 14.78 1.67 -3.44
N ARG A 53 13.92 2.54 -2.86
CA ARG A 53 13.08 3.46 -3.63
C ARG A 53 13.98 4.44 -4.39
N LEU A 54 13.51 4.93 -5.53
CA LEU A 54 14.20 6.00 -6.25
C LEU A 54 13.93 7.32 -5.55
N GLU A 55 14.98 8.12 -5.37
CA GLU A 55 14.86 9.51 -4.93
C GLU A 55 13.97 10.27 -5.90
N PHE A 56 12.99 10.99 -5.35
CA PHE A 56 12.10 11.81 -6.15
C PHE A 56 12.81 13.11 -6.54
N THR A 57 13.03 13.30 -7.84
CA THR A 57 13.73 14.47 -8.40
C THR A 57 12.81 15.36 -9.23
N GLY A 58 11.51 15.37 -8.94
CA GLY A 58 10.50 16.16 -9.65
C GLY A 58 9.88 17.28 -8.78
N PRO A 59 9.08 18.17 -9.36
CA PRO A 59 8.21 19.09 -8.60
C PRO A 59 7.29 18.33 -7.63
N VAL A 60 7.22 18.79 -6.37
CA VAL A 60 6.41 18.18 -5.29
C VAL A 60 4.93 18.07 -5.66
N GLU A 61 4.43 18.97 -6.51
CA GLU A 61 3.07 18.96 -7.05
C GLU A 61 2.73 17.64 -7.78
N TYR A 62 3.72 16.93 -8.33
CA TYR A 62 3.53 15.63 -8.99
C TYR A 62 3.38 14.46 -8.01
N LEU A 63 3.54 14.68 -6.70
CA LEU A 63 3.19 13.70 -5.68
C LEU A 63 1.69 13.68 -5.40
N SER A 64 0.95 14.71 -5.83
CA SER A 64 -0.51 14.78 -5.68
C SER A 64 -1.20 13.98 -6.79
N HIS A 65 -1.70 12.78 -6.45
CA HIS A 65 -2.55 11.97 -7.32
C HIS A 65 -4.00 12.50 -7.34
N GLY A 66 -4.15 13.81 -7.56
CA GLY A 66 -5.40 14.51 -7.30
C GLY A 66 -6.59 14.13 -8.17
N HIS A 67 -6.42 13.62 -9.40
CA HIS A 67 -7.55 13.41 -10.32
C HIS A 67 -7.27 12.30 -11.36
N LEU A 68 -7.51 11.03 -10.99
CA LEU A 68 -7.70 9.94 -11.95
C LEU A 68 -9.10 9.34 -11.83
N HIS A 69 -10.13 10.19 -11.85
CA HIS A 69 -11.52 9.75 -11.97
C HIS A 69 -11.83 9.40 -13.43
N SER A 70 -11.35 8.24 -13.88
CA SER A 70 -11.94 7.59 -15.04
C SER A 70 -12.96 6.56 -14.57
N THR A 71 -14.08 6.43 -15.27
CA THR A 71 -15.09 5.39 -15.00
C THR A 71 -14.52 3.96 -15.10
N GLN A 72 -13.39 3.79 -15.79
CA GLN A 72 -12.62 2.54 -15.80
C GLN A 72 -11.85 2.32 -14.49
N PHE A 73 -11.22 3.38 -13.95
CA PHE A 73 -10.55 3.34 -12.65
C PHE A 73 -11.55 3.04 -11.53
N GLU A 74 -12.69 3.71 -11.51
CA GLU A 74 -13.75 3.49 -10.50
C GLU A 74 -14.30 2.05 -10.55
N ARG A 75 -14.51 1.50 -11.75
CA ARG A 75 -14.92 0.09 -11.89
C ARG A 75 -13.84 -0.89 -11.42
N ARG A 76 -12.57 -0.64 -11.72
CA ARG A 76 -11.45 -1.47 -11.22
C ARG A 76 -11.29 -1.36 -9.71
N LEU A 77 -11.50 -0.17 -9.14
CA LEU A 77 -11.49 0.04 -7.70
C LEU A 77 -12.65 -0.72 -7.04
N ALA A 78 -13.87 -0.63 -7.58
CA ALA A 78 -15.03 -1.38 -7.09
C ALA A 78 -14.81 -2.91 -7.11
N GLN A 79 -14.03 -3.42 -8.07
CA GLN A 79 -13.64 -4.84 -8.10
C GLN A 79 -12.69 -5.22 -6.96
N LEU A 80 -11.93 -4.28 -6.41
CA LEU A 80 -11.05 -4.50 -5.27
C LEU A 80 -11.80 -4.35 -3.93
N LEU A 81 -12.93 -3.67 -3.86
CA LEU A 81 -13.61 -3.46 -2.59
C LEU A 81 -14.49 -4.67 -2.19
N PRO A 82 -14.67 -4.91 -0.87
CA PRO A 82 -15.77 -5.73 -0.37
C PRO A 82 -17.13 -5.27 -0.91
N ASP A 83 -18.09 -6.20 -1.03
CA ASP A 83 -19.39 -5.93 -1.64
C ASP A 83 -20.18 -4.82 -0.93
N ARG A 84 -20.01 -4.66 0.39
CA ARG A 84 -20.68 -3.59 1.15
C ARG A 84 -20.37 -2.19 0.58
N TYR A 85 -19.14 -1.96 0.13
CA TYR A 85 -18.73 -0.68 -0.45
C TYR A 85 -19.18 -0.46 -1.89
N ARG A 86 -19.66 -1.50 -2.58
CA ARG A 86 -20.30 -1.35 -3.89
C ARG A 86 -21.74 -0.83 -3.76
N GLN A 87 -22.39 -1.14 -2.65
CA GLN A 87 -23.77 -0.76 -2.36
C GLN A 87 -23.84 0.54 -1.56
N GLN A 88 -22.89 0.74 -0.63
CA GLN A 88 -22.85 1.90 0.24
C GLN A 88 -21.40 2.43 0.36
N PRO A 89 -21.07 3.58 -0.25
CA PRO A 89 -19.73 4.15 -0.16
C PRO A 89 -19.36 4.50 1.29
N ALA A 90 -18.08 4.43 1.60
CA ALA A 90 -17.56 4.75 2.93
C ALA A 90 -17.82 6.22 3.30
N SER A 91 -17.97 6.48 4.59
CA SER A 91 -18.04 7.84 5.10
C SER A 91 -16.62 8.40 5.30
N PRO A 92 -16.30 9.60 4.78
CA PRO A 92 -14.99 10.23 4.98
C PRO A 92 -14.82 10.82 6.38
N THR A 93 -15.84 10.76 7.24
CA THR A 93 -15.80 11.39 8.57
C THR A 93 -14.81 10.66 9.48
N PRO A 94 -13.81 11.37 10.05
CA PRO A 94 -12.89 10.79 11.01
C PRO A 94 -13.63 10.25 12.24
N MET A 95 -13.19 9.09 12.74
CA MET A 95 -13.67 8.54 14.00
C MET A 95 -13.00 9.26 15.20
N PRO A 96 -13.72 9.44 16.32
CA PRO A 96 -13.16 10.08 17.50
C PRO A 96 -12.14 9.15 18.19
N GLY A 97 -10.89 9.60 18.31
CA GLY A 97 -9.83 9.05 19.19
C GLY A 97 -9.37 7.61 18.91
N ALA A 98 -8.05 7.38 18.93
CA ALA A 98 -7.52 6.01 18.86
C ALA A 98 -7.85 5.23 20.15
N ALA A 99 -8.44 4.04 20.03
CA ALA A 99 -8.77 3.18 21.17
C ALA A 99 -7.53 2.91 22.05
N ALA A 100 -7.63 3.02 23.38
CA ALA A 100 -6.52 2.76 24.29
C ALA A 100 -6.04 1.29 24.21
N LEU A 101 -4.77 1.04 24.53
CA LEU A 101 -4.24 -0.33 24.61
C LEU A 101 -4.95 -1.11 25.72
N ARG A 102 -5.30 -2.37 25.43
CA ARG A 102 -5.81 -3.33 26.42
C ARG A 102 -4.70 -4.32 26.75
N TYR A 103 -4.60 -4.69 28.02
CA TYR A 103 -3.56 -5.59 28.52
C TYR A 103 -4.17 -6.89 29.04
N ALA A 104 -3.48 -8.00 28.81
CA ALA A 104 -3.78 -9.31 29.34
C ALA A 104 -3.30 -9.44 30.80
N GLY A 105 -3.68 -10.53 31.47
CA GLY A 105 -3.32 -10.78 32.87
C GLY A 105 -1.81 -10.95 33.12
N ASP A 106 -1.03 -11.21 32.08
CA ASP A 106 0.43 -11.31 32.13
C ASP A 106 1.15 -9.96 31.87
N GLY A 107 0.40 -8.88 31.67
CA GLY A 107 0.92 -7.53 31.39
C GLY A 107 1.28 -7.28 29.92
N THR A 108 1.07 -8.24 29.03
CA THR A 108 1.25 -8.04 27.58
C THR A 108 0.02 -7.39 26.95
N VAL A 109 0.17 -6.75 25.78
CA VAL A 109 -0.99 -6.16 25.06
C VAL A 109 -1.86 -7.28 24.48
N ALA A 110 -3.16 -7.23 24.78
CA ALA A 110 -4.18 -8.14 24.25
C ALA A 110 -4.64 -7.68 22.86
N TRP A 111 -3.79 -7.88 21.84
CA TRP A 111 -4.03 -7.36 20.50
C TRP A 111 -5.30 -7.91 19.83
N ASP A 112 -5.62 -9.19 20.06
CA ASP A 112 -6.84 -9.87 19.62
C ASP A 112 -8.13 -9.31 20.25
N ALA A 113 -8.03 -8.79 21.47
CA ALA A 113 -9.15 -8.21 22.20
C ALA A 113 -9.21 -6.67 22.07
N MET A 114 -8.33 -6.05 21.28
CA MET A 114 -8.19 -4.60 21.25
C MET A 114 -9.33 -3.90 20.48
N TRP A 115 -9.99 -4.61 19.56
CA TRP A 115 -11.00 -4.01 18.66
C TRP A 115 -12.35 -4.69 18.78
N ALA A 116 -13.42 -3.89 18.72
CA ALA A 116 -14.79 -4.38 18.52
C ALA A 116 -15.18 -4.30 17.04
N ASP A 117 -14.81 -3.20 16.38
CA ASP A 117 -15.02 -2.93 14.95
C ASP A 117 -13.82 -2.15 14.38
N PHE A 118 -13.70 -2.13 13.05
CA PHE A 118 -12.72 -1.31 12.33
C PHE A 118 -13.41 -0.14 11.61
N CYS A 119 -12.73 1.01 11.54
CA CYS A 119 -13.16 2.12 10.67
C CYS A 119 -13.26 1.68 9.21
N ASP A 120 -13.99 2.45 8.41
CA ASP A 120 -14.05 2.23 6.97
C ASP A 120 -12.66 2.22 6.32
N LEU A 121 -12.51 1.39 5.29
CA LEU A 121 -11.27 1.27 4.54
C LEU A 121 -10.97 2.58 3.81
N ALA A 122 -9.74 3.09 3.92
CA ALA A 122 -9.37 4.33 3.23
C ALA A 122 -9.45 4.18 1.70
N LEU A 123 -9.14 2.98 1.19
CA LEU A 123 -9.33 2.60 -0.20
C LEU A 123 -10.80 2.70 -0.68
N ALA A 124 -11.77 2.65 0.23
CA ALA A 124 -13.20 2.81 -0.05
C ALA A 124 -13.69 4.25 0.10
N GLY A 125 -12.81 5.22 0.43
CA GLY A 125 -13.15 6.61 0.70
C GLY A 125 -13.28 6.97 2.19
N GLY A 126 -13.00 6.02 3.09
CA GLY A 126 -12.90 6.28 4.52
C GLY A 126 -11.65 7.09 4.90
N PRO A 127 -11.55 7.57 6.14
CA PRO A 127 -10.33 8.22 6.62
C PRO A 127 -9.17 7.20 6.72
N ALA A 128 -7.96 7.64 6.37
CA ALA A 128 -6.75 6.87 6.59
C ALA A 128 -6.49 6.69 8.10
N HIS A 129 -5.90 5.55 8.48
CA HIS A 129 -5.48 5.28 9.86
C HIS A 129 -4.44 6.30 10.37
N ARG A 130 -3.62 6.87 9.46
CA ARG A 130 -2.67 7.94 9.79
C ARG A 130 -2.75 9.09 8.80
N ASP A 131 -2.42 10.29 9.29
CA ASP A 131 -2.25 11.47 8.43
C ASP A 131 -0.87 11.50 7.75
N THR A 132 0.18 11.13 8.48
CA THR A 132 1.56 11.10 7.97
C THR A 132 1.96 9.69 7.58
N LEU A 133 2.71 9.53 6.49
CA LEU A 133 3.27 8.24 6.07
C LEU A 133 4.16 7.65 7.18
N LEU A 134 3.97 6.37 7.53
CA LEU A 134 4.91 5.62 8.36
C LEU A 134 5.98 5.02 7.47
N GLU A 135 7.24 5.34 7.74
CA GLU A 135 8.38 4.87 6.96
C GLU A 135 9.25 3.89 7.78
N PRO A 136 9.94 2.96 7.10
CA PRO A 136 10.96 2.12 7.73
C PRO A 136 12.14 2.98 8.22
N VAL A 137 12.98 2.45 9.13
CA VAL A 137 14.21 3.11 9.57
C VAL A 137 15.44 2.57 8.86
N ALA A 138 16.46 3.42 8.66
CA ALA A 138 17.67 3.04 7.96
C ALA A 138 18.45 1.90 8.67
N PRO A 139 19.19 1.04 7.94
CA PRO A 139 19.96 -0.06 8.51
C PRO A 139 20.98 0.40 9.55
N GLU A 140 21.50 1.62 9.40
CA GLU A 140 22.40 2.27 10.35
C GLU A 140 21.74 2.43 11.72
N THR A 141 20.47 2.87 11.76
CA THR A 141 19.68 2.99 12.98
C THR A 141 19.47 1.62 13.65
N VAL A 142 19.19 0.59 12.85
CA VAL A 142 19.04 -0.79 13.36
C VAL A 142 20.37 -1.31 13.94
N ARG A 143 21.50 -1.06 13.25
CA ARG A 143 22.83 -1.47 13.73
C ARG A 143 23.24 -0.76 15.02
N ALA A 144 22.77 0.47 15.24
CA ALA A 144 23.04 1.21 16.46
C ALA A 144 22.29 0.66 17.69
N ASN A 145 21.15 -0.01 17.50
CA ASN A 145 20.36 -0.61 18.58
C ASN A 145 19.71 -1.94 18.13
N PRO A 146 20.50 -3.03 17.98
CA PRO A 146 19.99 -4.31 17.50
C PRO A 146 19.02 -4.97 18.49
N ASP A 147 19.26 -4.84 19.80
CA ASP A 147 18.41 -5.43 20.83
C ASP A 147 17.03 -4.77 20.89
N GLY A 148 17.00 -3.42 20.82
CA GLY A 148 15.74 -2.68 20.72
C GLY A 148 14.95 -3.03 19.46
N TYR A 149 15.65 -3.18 18.32
CA TYR A 149 15.02 -3.62 17.08
C TYR A 149 14.44 -5.03 17.20
N ALA A 150 15.18 -5.97 17.81
CA ALA A 150 14.70 -7.33 18.04
C ALA A 150 13.46 -7.36 18.94
N ALA A 151 13.41 -6.53 19.99
CA ALA A 151 12.25 -6.41 20.87
C ALA A 151 11.02 -5.87 20.12
N VAL A 152 11.20 -4.83 19.30
CA VAL A 152 10.12 -4.28 18.45
C VAL A 152 9.62 -5.30 17.44
N VAL A 153 10.52 -6.00 16.73
CA VAL A 153 10.14 -7.03 15.75
C VAL A 153 9.40 -8.18 16.44
N ALA A 154 9.82 -8.58 17.65
CA ALA A 154 9.13 -9.61 18.41
C ALA A 154 7.69 -9.19 18.78
N GLU A 155 7.49 -7.95 19.22
CA GLU A 155 6.15 -7.45 19.58
C GLU A 155 5.25 -7.25 18.35
N LEU A 156 5.80 -6.74 17.24
CA LEU A 156 5.10 -6.66 15.97
C LEU A 156 4.68 -8.05 15.47
N ALA A 157 5.60 -9.02 15.54
CA ALA A 157 5.29 -10.40 15.14
C ALA A 157 4.16 -10.98 15.99
N ARG A 158 4.27 -10.86 17.31
CA ARG A 158 3.25 -11.34 18.26
C ARG A 158 1.89 -10.71 17.96
N GLY A 159 1.83 -9.39 17.80
CA GLY A 159 0.59 -8.68 17.52
C GLY A 159 -0.03 -9.08 16.19
N ILE A 160 0.75 -9.15 15.11
CA ILE A 160 0.27 -9.55 13.78
C ILE A 160 -0.22 -11.00 13.78
N GLU A 161 0.54 -11.92 14.37
CA GLU A 161 0.17 -13.34 14.46
C GLU A 161 -1.10 -13.52 15.28
N LEU A 162 -1.21 -12.86 16.43
CA LEU A 162 -2.37 -12.95 17.32
C LEU A 162 -3.66 -12.46 16.66
N VAL A 163 -3.57 -11.42 15.82
CA VAL A 163 -4.75 -10.73 15.28
C VAL A 163 -5.17 -11.23 13.90
N THR A 164 -4.24 -11.77 13.12
CA THR A 164 -4.52 -12.24 11.76
C THR A 164 -4.37 -13.74 11.59
N GLY A 165 -3.61 -14.41 12.47
CA GLY A 165 -3.16 -15.78 12.28
C GLY A 165 -2.08 -15.95 11.20
N LEU A 166 -1.64 -14.87 10.54
CA LEU A 166 -0.61 -14.94 9.50
C LEU A 166 0.77 -15.05 10.13
N ALA A 167 1.60 -15.94 9.59
CA ALA A 167 2.99 -16.07 10.00
C ALA A 167 3.80 -14.82 9.61
N VAL A 168 4.85 -14.54 10.39
CA VAL A 168 5.71 -13.38 10.20
C VAL A 168 7.15 -13.80 9.89
N LYS A 169 7.75 -13.14 8.89
CA LYS A 169 9.17 -13.23 8.55
C LYS A 169 9.96 -12.20 9.36
N ARG A 170 10.69 -12.67 10.37
CA ARG A 170 11.49 -11.85 11.29
C ARG A 170 12.90 -11.55 10.77
N ASP A 171 13.45 -12.40 9.92
CA ASP A 171 14.74 -12.26 9.23
C ASP A 171 14.63 -11.40 7.95
N ALA A 172 13.91 -10.28 8.04
CA ALA A 172 13.79 -9.33 6.95
C ALA A 172 15.02 -8.40 6.86
N ALA A 173 15.11 -7.62 5.78
CA ALA A 173 16.11 -6.56 5.69
C ALA A 173 15.93 -5.58 6.87
N PRO A 174 17.01 -5.03 7.44
CA PRO A 174 16.91 -4.06 8.53
C PRO A 174 15.94 -2.92 8.22
N GLY A 175 15.10 -2.58 9.20
CA GLY A 175 14.04 -1.57 9.05
C GLY A 175 12.67 -2.15 8.66
N TRP A 176 12.59 -3.47 8.48
CA TRP A 176 11.39 -4.15 7.99
C TRP A 176 10.99 -5.36 8.85
N ILE A 177 9.71 -5.70 8.80
CA ILE A 177 9.16 -6.99 9.24
C ILE A 177 8.29 -7.55 8.12
N GLY A 178 8.38 -8.85 7.82
CA GLY A 178 7.59 -9.47 6.75
C GLY A 178 6.33 -10.17 7.26
N VAL A 179 5.21 -10.08 6.55
CA VAL A 179 3.96 -10.80 6.82
C VAL A 179 3.71 -11.76 5.65
N LEU A 180 3.53 -13.05 5.95
CA LEU A 180 3.28 -14.07 4.93
C LEU A 180 1.79 -14.13 4.63
N CYS A 181 1.40 -13.62 3.46
CA CYS A 181 0.03 -13.78 2.96
C CYS A 181 -0.20 -15.20 2.42
N THR A 182 -1.45 -15.65 2.43
CA THR A 182 -1.85 -16.99 1.95
C THR A 182 -1.74 -17.14 0.43
N GLY A 183 -1.58 -16.04 -0.31
CA GLY A 183 -1.39 -16.06 -1.75
C GLY A 183 -1.05 -14.68 -2.30
N GLU A 184 -0.69 -14.65 -3.58
CA GLU A 184 -0.33 -13.40 -4.24
C GLU A 184 -1.51 -12.44 -4.37
N GLU A 185 -2.74 -12.93 -4.50
CA GLU A 185 -3.91 -12.06 -4.58
C GLU A 185 -4.08 -11.25 -3.29
N MET A 186 -4.02 -11.94 -2.15
CA MET A 186 -4.06 -11.33 -0.82
C MET A 186 -2.94 -10.30 -0.64
N ALA A 187 -1.70 -10.68 -0.93
CA ALA A 187 -0.56 -9.77 -0.78
C ALA A 187 -0.74 -8.52 -1.66
N LEU A 188 -1.18 -8.67 -2.91
CA LEU A 188 -1.37 -7.55 -3.81
C LEU A 188 -2.55 -6.65 -3.38
N TRP A 189 -3.62 -7.26 -2.87
CA TRP A 189 -4.78 -6.54 -2.35
C TRP A 189 -4.41 -5.72 -1.12
N MET A 190 -3.81 -6.38 -0.12
CA MET A 190 -3.39 -5.75 1.13
C MET A 190 -2.33 -4.67 0.89
N LEU A 191 -1.38 -4.88 -0.04
CA LEU A 191 -0.43 -3.85 -0.45
C LEU A 191 -1.14 -2.55 -0.82
N ARG A 192 -2.15 -2.62 -1.69
CA ARG A 192 -2.90 -1.44 -2.15
C ARG A 192 -3.67 -0.80 -1.01
N ALA A 193 -4.31 -1.60 -0.17
CA ALA A 193 -5.05 -1.11 0.97
C ALA A 193 -4.14 -0.40 2.00
N ILE A 194 -3.01 -1.00 2.36
CA ILE A 194 -2.06 -0.47 3.36
C ILE A 194 -1.44 0.86 2.90
N ILE A 195 -1.12 1.02 1.61
CA ILE A 195 -0.56 2.28 1.07
C ILE A 195 -1.53 3.45 1.31
N VAL A 196 -2.84 3.24 1.09
CA VAL A 196 -3.86 4.29 1.25
C VAL A 196 -4.10 4.61 2.74
N GLU A 197 -3.71 3.73 3.65
CA GLU A 197 -3.75 3.96 5.10
C GLU A 197 -2.50 4.69 5.63
N ASN A 198 -1.64 5.22 4.74
CA ASN A 198 -0.41 5.95 5.07
C ASN A 198 0.60 5.14 5.88
N VAL A 199 0.77 3.86 5.55
CA VAL A 199 1.89 3.03 6.02
C VAL A 199 2.67 2.51 4.82
N SER A 200 4.00 2.69 4.85
CA SER A 200 4.87 2.15 3.80
C SER A 200 4.76 0.64 3.77
N VAL A 201 4.73 0.06 2.58
CA VAL A 201 4.70 -1.39 2.43
C VAL A 201 5.38 -1.80 1.14
N ARG A 202 6.06 -2.94 1.18
CA ARG A 202 6.68 -3.56 0.01
C ARG A 202 6.19 -4.98 -0.16
N ARG A 203 6.32 -5.50 -1.36
CA ARG A 203 5.94 -6.87 -1.67
C ARG A 203 7.08 -7.60 -2.37
N SER A 204 7.33 -8.83 -1.94
CA SER A 204 8.08 -9.82 -2.70
C SER A 204 7.29 -11.12 -2.72
N GLY A 205 6.76 -11.52 -3.88
CA GLY A 205 5.84 -12.66 -3.99
C GLY A 205 4.65 -12.52 -3.04
N THR A 206 4.52 -13.46 -2.10
CA THR A 206 3.46 -13.50 -1.09
C THR A 206 3.80 -12.76 0.21
N VAL A 207 4.98 -12.15 0.33
CA VAL A 207 5.43 -11.49 1.56
C VAL A 207 5.24 -9.98 1.46
N LEU A 208 4.57 -9.40 2.46
CA LEU A 208 4.48 -7.96 2.65
C LEU A 208 5.47 -7.49 3.71
N TYR A 209 6.32 -6.52 3.37
CA TYR A 209 7.26 -5.93 4.31
C TYR A 209 6.73 -4.59 4.82
N LEU A 210 6.61 -4.46 6.14
CA LEU A 210 6.16 -3.26 6.85
C LEU A 210 7.29 -2.64 7.69
N PRO A 211 7.23 -1.34 7.98
CA PRO A 211 8.20 -0.64 8.82
C PRO A 211 8.40 -1.27 10.18
N ALA A 212 9.65 -1.36 10.60
CA ALA A 212 10.06 -1.66 11.97
C ALA A 212 11.29 -0.82 12.31
N GLY A 213 11.43 -0.38 13.55
CA GLY A 213 12.61 0.37 14.01
C GLY A 213 12.80 0.25 15.51
N PRO A 214 14.04 0.36 16.02
CA PRO A 214 14.33 0.15 17.44
C PRO A 214 13.64 1.16 18.37
N ASP A 215 13.31 2.35 17.86
CA ASP A 215 12.66 3.42 18.62
C ASP A 215 11.13 3.44 18.45
N PHE A 216 10.56 2.43 17.80
CA PHE A 216 9.10 2.34 17.63
C PHE A 216 8.43 2.11 18.98
N ARG A 217 7.45 2.96 19.30
CA ARG A 217 6.75 2.92 20.58
C ARG A 217 5.48 2.08 20.48
N LEU A 218 5.15 1.42 21.58
CA LEU A 218 4.01 0.51 21.68
C LEU A 218 2.68 1.19 21.32
N GLU A 219 2.41 2.35 21.93
CA GLU A 219 1.17 3.12 21.73
C GLU A 219 1.10 3.89 20.41
N ALA A 220 2.21 3.94 19.66
CA ALA A 220 2.31 4.69 18.41
C ALA A 220 2.69 3.78 17.25
N GLU A 221 3.98 3.72 16.88
CA GLU A 221 4.42 3.10 15.63
C GLU A 221 4.11 1.59 15.58
N ILE A 222 4.28 0.87 16.70
CA ILE A 222 3.97 -0.56 16.79
C ILE A 222 2.46 -0.80 16.58
N LYS A 223 1.63 -0.11 17.35
CA LYS A 223 0.17 -0.17 17.22
C LYS A 223 -0.29 0.19 15.83
N ASN A 224 0.31 1.19 15.18
CA ASN A 224 -0.04 1.61 13.82
C ASN A 224 0.20 0.49 12.79
N VAL A 225 1.35 -0.18 12.86
CA VAL A 225 1.67 -1.31 11.97
C VAL A 225 0.70 -2.48 12.20
N ILE A 226 0.44 -2.84 13.46
CA ILE A 226 -0.48 -3.96 13.78
C ILE A 226 -1.91 -3.62 13.34
N THR A 227 -2.36 -2.37 13.57
CA THR A 227 -3.72 -1.92 13.23
C THR A 227 -3.94 -1.93 11.73
N VAL A 228 -2.98 -1.44 10.93
CA VAL A 228 -3.14 -1.44 9.47
C VAL A 228 -3.16 -2.86 8.90
N VAL A 229 -2.34 -3.77 9.44
CA VAL A 229 -2.35 -5.18 9.02
C VAL A 229 -3.67 -5.85 9.40
N ALA A 230 -4.15 -5.64 10.62
CA ALA A 230 -5.41 -6.20 11.09
C ALA A 230 -6.61 -5.69 10.30
N LYS A 231 -6.70 -4.36 10.11
CA LYS A 231 -7.76 -3.71 9.33
C LYS A 231 -7.80 -4.27 7.91
N THR A 232 -6.66 -4.23 7.21
CA THR A 232 -6.61 -4.69 5.81
C THR A 232 -6.80 -6.20 5.68
N HIS A 233 -6.36 -7.00 6.65
CA HIS A 233 -6.63 -8.44 6.71
C HIS A 233 -8.12 -8.75 6.87
N HIS A 234 -8.80 -8.05 7.78
CA HIS A 234 -10.25 -8.18 7.99
C HIS A 234 -11.02 -7.91 6.69
N TYR A 235 -10.73 -6.79 6.03
CA TYR A 235 -11.39 -6.42 4.77
C TYR A 235 -11.04 -7.34 3.60
N TRP A 236 -9.81 -7.86 3.54
CA TRP A 236 -9.46 -8.90 2.58
C TRP A 236 -10.30 -10.16 2.79
N SER A 237 -10.47 -10.59 4.05
CA SER A 237 -11.25 -11.79 4.39
C SER A 237 -12.71 -11.63 3.98
N GLU A 238 -13.30 -10.44 4.20
CA GLU A 238 -14.64 -10.11 3.72
C GLU A 238 -14.71 -10.14 2.18
N HIS A 239 -13.74 -9.51 1.50
CA HIS A 239 -13.67 -9.47 0.04
C HIS A 239 -13.55 -10.87 -0.58
N ALA A 240 -12.67 -11.72 -0.03
CA ALA A 240 -12.47 -13.09 -0.50
C ALA A 240 -13.71 -13.97 -0.30
N ALA A 241 -14.39 -13.82 0.85
CA ALA A 241 -15.63 -14.53 1.14
C ALA A 241 -16.74 -14.15 0.15
N ALA A 242 -16.92 -12.85 -0.12
CA ALA A 242 -17.90 -12.35 -1.09
C ALA A 242 -17.66 -12.91 -2.50
N ARG A 243 -16.40 -12.94 -2.95
CA ARG A 243 -16.04 -13.52 -4.26
C ARG A 243 -16.31 -15.00 -4.35
N THR A 244 -16.01 -15.75 -3.30
CA THR A 244 -16.29 -17.19 -3.24
C THR A 244 -17.78 -17.47 -3.36
N GLN A 245 -18.63 -16.71 -2.66
CA GLN A 245 -20.09 -16.83 -2.76
C GLN A 245 -20.61 -16.48 -4.16
N ALA A 246 -20.05 -15.45 -4.81
CA ALA A 246 -20.45 -15.07 -6.17
C ALA A 246 -20.18 -16.17 -7.20
N ILE A 247 -19.02 -16.84 -7.10
CA ILE A 247 -18.65 -17.97 -7.98
C ILE A 247 -19.61 -19.15 -7.79
N LEU A 248 -19.92 -19.51 -6.54
CA LEU A 248 -20.85 -20.61 -6.25
C LEU A 248 -22.25 -20.35 -6.85
N ARG A 249 -22.81 -19.14 -6.67
CA ARG A 249 -24.11 -18.76 -7.25
C ARG A 249 -24.12 -18.78 -8.78
N GLN A 250 -23.00 -18.44 -9.43
CA GLN A 250 -22.89 -18.52 -10.89
C GLN A 250 -22.86 -19.98 -11.37
N GLY A 251 -22.17 -20.86 -10.65
CA GLY A 251 -22.16 -22.30 -10.94
C GLY A 251 -23.54 -22.95 -10.81
N GLU A 252 -24.29 -22.61 -9.75
CA GLU A 252 -25.67 -23.08 -9.55
C GLU A 252 -26.61 -22.62 -10.68
N ARG A 253 -26.49 -21.35 -11.12
CA ARG A 253 -27.27 -20.83 -12.24
C ARG A 253 -26.92 -21.48 -13.58
N ALA A 254 -25.66 -21.80 -13.81
CA ALA A 254 -25.22 -22.50 -15.02
C ALA A 254 -25.65 -23.97 -15.03
N ALA A 255 -25.82 -24.60 -13.86
CA ALA A 255 -26.30 -25.98 -13.72
C ALA A 255 -27.83 -26.12 -13.84
N LEU A 256 -28.58 -25.02 -13.67
CA LEU A 256 -30.04 -24.97 -13.77
C LEU A 256 -30.54 -24.51 -15.16
N ALA A 257 -29.64 -24.16 -16.08
CA ALA A 257 -29.92 -23.71 -17.45
C ALA A 257 -29.57 -24.80 -18.46
#